data_AF-Q8VMI3-F1
#
_entry.id   AF-Q8VMI3-F1
#
_cell.length_a   1.000
_cell.length_b   1.000
_cell.length_c   1.000
_cell.angle_alpha   90.00
_cell.angle_beta   90.00
_cell.angle_gamma   90.00
#
_symmetry.space_group_name_H-M   'P 1'
#
loop_
_entity.id
_entity.type
_entity.pdbx_description
1 polymer ?
#
loop_
_entity_poly.entity_id
_entity_poly.type
_entity_poly.pdbx_seq_one_letter_code
_entity_poly.pdbx_strand_id
1 'polypeptide(L)'
;MELVKWIFWWMVAAASGGLLLALLTAIKVRYPSWLRLAHGGLAFAGLVTLVYALFSGGPDASIPQAAFWALGLLVAAFLGGALFFGVLFRNAKPWWAIIGHGGLALAGVVVLFMAAY
;
A
#
# COMPACT_ATOMS: atom_id res chain seq x y z
N MET A 1 -14.97 -2.22 12.96
CA MET A 1 -13.54 -2.22 13.38
C MET A 1 -12.80 -3.49 13.02
N GLU A 2 -13.36 -4.69 13.23
CA GLU A 2 -12.67 -5.96 12.89
C GLU A 2 -12.21 -6.04 11.41
N LEU A 3 -13.03 -5.60 10.46
CA LEU A 3 -12.63 -5.54 9.06
C LEU A 3 -11.40 -4.63 8.83
N VAL A 4 -11.29 -3.50 9.53
CA VAL A 4 -10.15 -2.57 9.43
C VAL A 4 -8.87 -3.21 9.97
N LYS A 5 -8.95 -4.03 11.02
CA LYS A 5 -7.80 -4.82 11.52
C LYS A 5 -7.31 -5.84 10.50
N TRP A 6 -8.23 -6.53 9.82
CA TRP A 6 -7.87 -7.44 8.73
C TRP A 6 -7.24 -6.71 7.55
N ILE A 7 -7.80 -5.56 7.16
CA ILE A 7 -7.22 -4.70 6.11
C ILE A 7 -5.83 -4.20 6.53
N PHE A 8 -5.61 -3.85 7.81
CA PHE A 8 -4.29 -3.50 8.31
C PHE A 8 -3.26 -4.61 8.03
N TRP A 9 -3.55 -5.84 8.44
CA TRP A 9 -2.63 -6.96 8.20
C TRP A 9 -2.44 -7.27 6.71
N TRP A 10 -3.49 -7.08 5.90
CA TRP A 10 -3.39 -7.16 4.45
C TRP A 10 -2.42 -6.11 3.90
N MET A 11 -2.53 -4.86 4.34
CA MET A 11 -1.63 -3.79 3.92
C MET A 11 -0.20 -3.98 4.43
N VAL A 12 -0.02 -4.56 5.62
CA VAL A 12 1.30 -5.01 6.10
C VAL A 12 1.89 -6.06 5.17
N ALA A 13 1.11 -7.05 4.73
CA ALA A 13 1.57 -8.05 3.75
C ALA A 13 1.96 -7.40 2.41
N ALA A 14 1.16 -6.44 1.92
CA ALA A 14 1.47 -5.69 0.71
C ALA A 14 2.76 -4.88 0.85
N ALA A 15 2.91 -4.13 1.94
CA ALA A 15 4.11 -3.34 2.25
C ALA A 15 5.36 -4.22 2.38
N SER A 16 5.23 -5.38 3.02
CA SER A 16 6.32 -6.37 3.14
C SER A 16 6.74 -6.92 1.78
N GLY A 17 5.78 -7.16 0.87
CA GLY A 17 6.07 -7.50 -0.52
C GLY A 17 6.85 -6.38 -1.24
N GLY A 18 6.47 -5.12 -1.02
CA GLY A 18 7.19 -3.96 -1.58
C GLY A 18 8.63 -3.86 -1.04
N LEU A 19 8.81 -4.06 0.26
CA LEU A 19 10.13 -4.11 0.91
C LEU A 19 11.00 -5.23 0.33
N LEU A 20 10.45 -6.44 0.17
CA LEU A 20 11.15 -7.55 -0.47
C LEU A 20 11.61 -7.19 -1.88
N LEU A 21 10.73 -6.61 -2.70
CA LEU A 21 11.07 -6.19 -4.06
C LEU A 21 12.15 -5.10 -4.09
N ALA A 22 12.10 -4.16 -3.14
CA ALA A 22 13.13 -3.13 -2.98
C ALA A 22 14.48 -3.73 -2.58
N LEU A 23 14.50 -4.66 -1.62
CA LEU A 23 15.71 -5.37 -1.19
C LEU A 23 16.31 -6.18 -2.34
N LEU A 24 15.52 -7.00 -3.02
CA LEU A 24 15.97 -7.78 -4.19
C LEU A 24 16.57 -6.87 -5.28
N THR A 25 15.97 -5.70 -5.49
CA THR A 25 16.48 -4.68 -6.42
C THR A 25 17.83 -4.12 -5.94
N ALA A 26 17.96 -3.81 -4.64
CA ALA A 26 19.19 -3.30 -4.05
C ALA A 26 20.37 -4.30 -4.15
N ILE A 27 20.10 -5.58 -3.92
CA ILE A 27 21.10 -6.66 -4.04
C ILE A 27 21.23 -7.23 -5.46
N LYS A 28 20.60 -6.59 -6.46
CA LYS A 28 20.67 -6.95 -7.89
C LYS A 28 20.22 -8.38 -8.21
N VAL A 29 19.34 -8.95 -7.40
CA VAL A 29 18.74 -10.28 -7.65
C VAL A 29 17.58 -10.12 -8.62
N ARG A 30 17.60 -10.92 -9.70
CA ARG A 30 16.48 -11.00 -10.64
C ARG A 30 15.33 -11.76 -10.01
N TYR A 31 14.12 -11.28 -10.24
CA TYR A 31 12.89 -11.90 -9.75
C TYR A 31 11.84 -11.92 -10.87
N PRO A 32 10.94 -12.93 -10.87
CA PRO A 32 9.92 -13.05 -11.90
C PRO A 32 8.95 -11.86 -11.88
N SER A 33 8.45 -11.49 -13.06
CA SER A 33 7.57 -10.33 -13.24
C SER A 33 6.26 -10.44 -12.47
N TRP A 34 5.77 -11.66 -12.24
CA TRP A 34 4.53 -11.91 -11.49
C TRP A 34 4.61 -11.43 -10.04
N LEU A 35 5.79 -11.37 -9.41
CA LEU A 35 5.92 -10.83 -8.05
C LEU A 35 5.56 -9.34 -7.97
N ARG A 36 5.84 -8.57 -9.03
CA ARG A 36 5.43 -7.16 -9.10
C ARG A 36 3.92 -7.04 -9.25
N LEU A 37 3.33 -7.89 -10.09
CA LEU A 37 1.88 -7.96 -10.28
C LEU A 37 1.17 -8.41 -9.00
N ALA A 38 1.72 -9.40 -8.29
CA ALA A 38 1.19 -9.89 -7.03
C ALA A 38 1.23 -8.80 -5.94
N HIS A 39 2.35 -8.09 -5.80
CA HIS A 39 2.46 -6.96 -4.87
C HIS A 39 1.44 -5.85 -5.18
N GLY A 40 1.38 -5.40 -6.44
CA GLY A 40 0.44 -4.36 -6.87
C GLY A 40 -1.02 -4.81 -6.74
N GLY A 41 -1.33 -6.04 -7.12
CA GLY A 41 -2.66 -6.63 -7.00
C GLY A 41 -3.11 -6.79 -5.55
N LEU A 42 -2.20 -7.22 -4.66
CA LEU A 42 -2.48 -7.33 -3.23
C LEU A 42 -2.77 -5.97 -2.61
N ALA A 43 -1.98 -4.94 -2.97
CA ALA A 43 -2.21 -3.56 -2.54
C ALA A 43 -3.54 -3.02 -3.07
N PHE A 44 -3.85 -3.24 -4.36
CA PHE A 44 -5.10 -2.81 -4.98
C PHE A 44 -6.31 -3.46 -4.32
N ALA A 45 -6.28 -4.78 -4.11
CA ALA A 45 -7.38 -5.49 -3.47
C ALA A 45 -7.68 -4.94 -2.07
N GLY A 46 -6.65 -4.79 -1.22
CA GLY A 46 -6.89 -4.26 0.12
C GLY A 46 -7.23 -2.77 0.14
N LEU A 47 -6.80 -1.96 -0.84
CA LEU A 47 -7.28 -0.59 -1.02
C LEU A 47 -8.77 -0.54 -1.36
N VAL A 48 -9.23 -1.39 -2.29
CA VAL A 48 -10.66 -1.51 -2.62
C VAL A 48 -11.46 -1.96 -1.39
N THR A 49 -10.95 -2.92 -0.63
CA THR A 49 -11.58 -3.36 0.62
C THR A 49 -11.58 -2.25 1.68
N LEU A 50 -10.54 -1.43 1.76
CA LEU A 50 -10.50 -0.26 2.65
C LEU A 50 -11.56 0.77 2.26
N VAL A 51 -11.66 1.12 0.98
CA VAL A 51 -12.73 2.00 0.49
C VAL A 51 -14.09 1.41 0.85
N TYR A 52 -14.32 0.13 0.57
CA TYR A 52 -15.57 -0.52 0.94
C TYR A 52 -15.84 -0.40 2.46
N ALA A 53 -14.88 -0.71 3.31
CA ALA A 53 -15.04 -0.62 4.76
C ALA A 53 -15.35 0.80 5.27
N LEU A 54 -14.78 1.82 4.61
CA LEU A 54 -14.98 3.22 5.00
C LEU A 54 -16.32 3.81 4.54
N PHE A 55 -16.87 3.31 3.43
CA PHE A 55 -18.07 3.88 2.81
C PHE A 55 -19.31 2.98 2.87
N SER A 56 -19.20 1.75 3.39
CA SER A 56 -20.34 0.83 3.57
C SER A 56 -20.99 0.92 4.97
N GLY A 57 -20.45 1.72 5.87
CA GLY A 57 -21.03 1.94 7.20
C GLY A 57 -22.38 2.68 7.12
N GLY A 58 -23.31 2.33 8.01
CA GLY A 58 -24.55 3.09 8.20
C GLY A 58 -24.29 4.46 8.86
N PRO A 59 -25.33 5.30 9.01
CA PRO A 59 -25.21 6.66 9.55
C PRO A 59 -24.52 6.75 10.93
N ASP A 60 -24.63 5.69 11.72
CA ASP A 60 -24.11 5.61 13.08
C ASP A 60 -22.70 5.01 13.17
N ALA A 61 -22.08 4.67 12.03
CA ALA A 61 -20.74 4.10 12.00
C ALA A 61 -19.69 5.18 12.35
N SER A 62 -19.20 5.17 13.58
CA SER A 62 -18.08 6.01 14.00
C SER A 62 -16.75 5.45 13.45
N ILE A 63 -16.33 5.95 12.30
CA ILE A 63 -15.04 5.58 11.71
C ILE A 63 -13.96 6.59 12.12
N PRO A 64 -12.82 6.15 12.69
CA PRO A 64 -11.74 7.04 13.07
C PRO A 64 -11.23 7.87 11.89
N GLN A 65 -11.03 9.18 12.08
CA GLN A 65 -10.52 10.08 11.04
C GLN A 65 -9.17 9.60 10.46
N ALA A 66 -8.34 8.95 11.29
CA ALA A 66 -7.09 8.33 10.88
C ALA A 66 -7.27 7.36 9.70
N ALA A 67 -8.40 6.64 9.60
CA ALA A 67 -8.63 5.68 8.54
C ALA A 67 -8.73 6.36 7.14
N PHE A 68 -9.28 7.57 7.08
CA PHE A 68 -9.34 8.36 5.84
C PHE A 68 -7.96 8.91 5.44
N TRP A 69 -7.16 9.33 6.42
CA TRP A 69 -5.76 9.72 6.16
C TRP A 69 -4.92 8.54 5.68
N ALA A 70 -5.09 7.36 6.29
CA ALA A 70 -4.48 6.13 5.82
C ALA A 70 -4.87 5.82 4.37
N LEU A 71 -6.16 5.91 4.04
CA LEU A 71 -6.64 5.74 2.66
C LEU A 71 -5.93 6.70 1.70
N GLY A 72 -5.88 7.99 2.02
CA GLY A 72 -5.21 9.00 1.19
C GLY A 72 -3.74 8.68 0.94
N LEU A 73 -2.99 8.33 1.99
CA LEU A 73 -1.58 7.95 1.91
C LEU A 73 -1.36 6.68 1.08
N LEU A 74 -2.17 5.64 1.31
CA LEU A 74 -2.07 4.36 0.59
C LEU A 74 -2.46 4.51 -0.87
N VAL A 75 -3.48 5.31 -1.20
CA VAL A 75 -3.86 5.63 -2.59
C VAL A 75 -2.75 6.41 -3.29
N ALA A 76 -2.19 7.43 -2.63
CA ALA A 76 -1.06 8.18 -3.17
C ALA A 76 0.17 7.28 -3.40
N ALA A 77 0.45 6.37 -2.46
CA ALA A 77 1.50 5.37 -2.61
C ALA A 77 1.24 4.45 -3.81
N PHE A 78 0.03 3.91 -3.92
CA PHE A 78 -0.35 2.98 -4.99
C PHE A 78 -0.27 3.64 -6.38
N LEU A 79 -0.87 4.82 -6.54
CA LEU A 79 -0.82 5.58 -7.78
C LEU A 79 0.60 6.04 -8.12
N GLY A 80 1.36 6.49 -7.11
CA GLY A 80 2.77 6.83 -7.27
C GLY A 80 3.61 5.63 -7.72
N GLY A 81 3.38 4.44 -7.15
CA GLY A 81 4.06 3.22 -7.56
C GLY A 81 3.69 2.80 -8.99
N ALA A 82 2.41 2.88 -9.35
CA ALA A 82 1.94 2.60 -10.70
C ALA A 82 2.53 3.58 -11.74
N LEU A 83 2.56 4.87 -11.42
CA LEU A 83 3.13 5.90 -12.28
C LEU A 83 4.66 5.75 -12.41
N PHE A 84 5.37 5.69 -11.28
CA PHE A 84 6.83 5.61 -11.29
C PHE A 84 7.31 4.29 -11.90
N PHE A 85 6.79 3.14 -11.49
CA PHE A 85 7.36 1.85 -11.90
C PHE A 85 6.63 1.20 -13.08
N GLY A 86 5.42 1.65 -13.39
CA GLY A 86 4.65 1.21 -14.56
C GLY A 86 4.80 2.12 -15.78
N VAL A 87 5.13 3.41 -15.60
CA VAL A 87 5.17 4.39 -16.70
C VAL A 87 6.54 5.09 -16.80
N LEU A 88 6.94 5.88 -15.81
CA LEU A 88 8.08 6.81 -15.94
C LEU A 88 9.45 6.13 -15.88
N PHE A 89 9.61 5.15 -14.99
CA PHE A 89 10.88 4.53 -14.63
C PHE A 89 10.83 2.99 -14.76
N ARG A 90 10.21 2.50 -15.84
CA ARG A 90 10.00 1.05 -16.07
C ARG A 90 11.31 0.25 -16.08
N ASN A 91 12.37 0.82 -16.68
CA ASN A 91 13.63 0.12 -16.92
C ASN A 91 14.71 0.43 -15.88
N ALA A 92 14.70 1.64 -15.32
CA ALA A 92 15.69 2.08 -14.35
C ALA A 92 14.97 2.78 -13.20
N LYS A 93 14.81 2.09 -12.07
CA LYS A 93 14.05 2.58 -10.91
C LYS A 93 14.97 3.43 -10.03
N PRO A 94 14.81 4.76 -10.00
CA PRO A 94 15.65 5.60 -9.16
C PRO A 94 15.35 5.34 -7.68
N TRP A 95 16.40 5.36 -6.85
CA TRP A 95 16.29 5.03 -5.43
C TRP A 95 15.33 5.97 -4.69
N TRP A 96 15.31 7.27 -5.04
CA TRP A 96 14.43 8.24 -4.41
C TRP A 96 12.95 7.93 -4.67
N ALA A 97 12.60 7.36 -5.83
CA ALA A 97 11.22 6.97 -6.12
C ALA A 97 10.80 5.74 -5.33
N ILE A 98 11.72 4.78 -5.14
CA ILE A 98 11.51 3.60 -4.29
C ILE A 98 11.28 4.03 -2.84
N ILE A 99 12.14 4.91 -2.32
CA ILE A 99 12.02 5.42 -0.95
C ILE A 99 10.75 6.27 -0.79
N GLY A 100 10.43 7.14 -1.75
CA GLY A 100 9.22 7.95 -1.70
C GLY A 100 7.94 7.10 -1.69
N HIS A 101 7.83 6.15 -2.63
CA HIS A 101 6.71 5.22 -2.68
C HIS A 101 6.60 4.36 -1.41
N GLY A 102 7.71 3.73 -0.99
CA GLY A 102 7.74 2.87 0.19
C GLY A 102 7.48 3.64 1.48
N GLY A 103 7.98 4.88 1.59
CA GLY A 103 7.75 5.76 2.73
C GLY A 103 6.29 6.19 2.85
N LEU A 104 5.65 6.56 1.74
CA LEU A 104 4.20 6.84 1.70
C LEU A 104 3.37 5.62 2.08
N ALA A 105 3.72 4.43 1.57
CA ALA A 105 3.05 3.19 1.93
C ALA A 105 3.20 2.87 3.42
N LEU A 106 4.42 2.99 3.97
CA LEU A 106 4.70 2.76 5.38
C LEU A 106 3.93 3.76 6.28
N ALA A 107 3.94 5.04 5.94
CA ALA A 107 3.17 6.05 6.65
C ALA A 107 1.67 5.72 6.63
N GLY A 108 1.14 5.31 5.47
CA GLY A 108 -0.25 4.86 5.35
C GLY A 108 -0.56 3.65 6.25
N VAL A 109 0.33 2.66 6.31
CA VAL A 109 0.19 1.48 7.19
C VAL A 109 0.23 1.87 8.67
N VAL A 110 1.13 2.77 9.07
CA VAL A 110 1.22 3.26 10.46
C VAL A 110 -0.05 4.02 10.85
N VAL A 111 -0.55 4.90 9.99
CA VAL A 111 -1.79 5.63 10.25
C VAL A 111 -3.00 4.67 10.27
N LEU A 112 -2.99 3.63 9.43
CA LEU A 112 -4.03 2.59 9.44
C LEU A 112 -4.02 1.79 10.75
N PHE A 113 -2.84 1.51 11.31
CA PHE A 113 -2.70 0.87 12.62
C PHE A 113 -3.42 1.68 13.71
N MET A 114 -3.21 3.01 13.75
CA MET A 114 -3.87 3.91 14.71
C MET A 114 -5.38 4.01 14.53
N ALA A 115 -5.91 3.61 13.37
CA ALA A 115 -7.34 3.51 13.15
C ALA A 115 -7.92 2.12 13.50
N ALA A 116 -7.06 1.09 13.49
CA ALA A 116 -7.44 -0.30 13.70
C ALA A 116 -7.39 -0.71 15.18
N TYR A 117 -6.52 -0.07 15.97
CA TYR A 117 -6.21 -0.36 17.38
C TYR A 117 -6.13 0.93 18.18
#